data_AF-A0A1I7EUA6-F1
#
_entry.id   AF-A0A1I7EUA6-F1
#
_cell.length_a   1.000
_cell.length_b   1.000
_cell.length_c   1.000
_cell.angle_alpha   90.00
_cell.angle_beta   90.00
_cell.angle_gamma   90.00
#
_symmetry.space_group_name_H-M   'P 1'
#
loop_
_entity.id
_entity.type
_entity.pdbx_description
1 polymer ?
#
loop_
_entity_poly.entity_id
_entity_poly.type
_entity_poly.pdbx_seq_one_letter_code
_entity_poly.pdbx_strand_id
1 'polypeptide(L)'
;MKTGIILYCHNEEEKINPYAFTEFLKIEDKYHLCFVNNASSDETLTLLKKIQRENPNQVSIVDIKKKNQNIIAIRAGTRYLGNLPEIINIGFLDIELDKALTKINLLEEIQKLEIQDIDRDNFGRNFLKRSISGIIKSILLFIIIK
;
A
#
# COMPACT_ATOMS: atom_id res chain seq x y z
N MET A 1 -11.20 3.78 -10.41
CA MET A 1 -9.75 4.06 -10.45
C MET A 1 -9.23 3.89 -9.04
N LYS A 2 -8.11 3.20 -8.86
CA LYS A 2 -7.59 2.79 -7.55
C LYS A 2 -6.12 3.14 -7.38
N THR A 3 -5.71 3.23 -6.13
CA THR A 3 -4.30 3.31 -5.74
C THR A 3 -3.81 1.91 -5.36
N GLY A 4 -2.83 1.39 -6.07
CA GLY A 4 -2.13 0.16 -5.72
C GLY A 4 -1.13 0.40 -4.61
N ILE A 5 -1.12 -0.44 -3.58
CA ILE A 5 -0.17 -0.36 -2.47
C ILE A 5 0.64 -1.66 -2.42
N ILE A 6 1.95 -1.54 -2.56
CA ILE A 6 2.87 -2.66 -2.47
C ILE A 6 3.22 -2.90 -1.00
N LEU A 7 3.01 -4.13 -0.54
CA LEU A 7 3.38 -4.63 0.77
C LEU A 7 4.41 -5.74 0.58
N TYR A 8 5.63 -5.52 1.04
CA TYR A 8 6.69 -6.53 0.97
C TYR A 8 6.51 -7.56 2.09
N CYS A 9 6.65 -8.85 1.77
CA CYS A 9 6.53 -9.93 2.74
C CYS A 9 7.70 -10.92 2.63
N HIS A 10 8.33 -11.22 3.75
CA HIS A 10 9.25 -12.36 3.87
C HIS A 10 9.22 -12.90 5.30
N ASN A 11 8.64 -14.08 5.48
CA ASN A 11 8.44 -14.70 6.78
C ASN A 11 7.70 -13.79 7.78
N GLU A 12 6.50 -13.37 7.41
CA GLU A 12 5.65 -12.43 8.14
C GLU A 12 4.43 -13.13 8.78
N GLU A 13 4.43 -14.46 8.95
CA GLU A 13 3.23 -15.20 9.38
C GLU A 13 2.60 -14.64 10.66
N GLU A 14 3.42 -14.26 11.65
CA GLU A 14 2.96 -13.74 12.94
C GLU A 14 2.38 -12.32 12.84
N LYS A 15 2.72 -11.58 11.79
CA LYS A 15 2.29 -10.19 11.58
C LYS A 15 1.06 -10.08 10.66
N ILE A 16 0.68 -11.18 10.02
CA ILE A 16 -0.48 -11.20 9.12
C ILE A 16 -1.73 -11.53 9.93
N ASN A 17 -2.64 -10.57 9.99
CA ASN A 17 -4.00 -10.79 10.47
C ASN A 17 -4.98 -10.75 9.28
N PRO A 18 -5.36 -11.90 8.70
CA PRO A 18 -6.23 -11.92 7.53
C PRO A 18 -7.57 -11.21 7.74
N TYR A 19 -8.14 -11.31 8.95
CA TYR A 19 -9.40 -10.67 9.29
C TYR A 19 -9.28 -9.15 9.22
N ALA A 20 -8.20 -8.57 9.78
CA ALA A 20 -7.98 -7.13 9.75
C ALA A 20 -7.84 -6.59 8.31
N PHE A 21 -7.13 -7.31 7.44
CA PHE A 21 -7.02 -6.94 6.02
C PHE A 21 -8.36 -7.04 5.29
N THR A 22 -9.13 -8.11 5.51
CA THR A 22 -10.46 -8.27 4.89
C THR A 22 -11.42 -7.18 5.35
N GLU A 23 -11.47 -6.85 6.65
CA GLU A 23 -12.33 -5.77 7.15
C GLU A 23 -11.92 -4.40 6.59
N PHE A 24 -10.61 -4.12 6.54
CA PHE A 24 -10.10 -2.89 5.94
C PHE A 24 -10.54 -2.76 4.47
N LEU A 25 -10.41 -3.82 3.67
CA LEU A 25 -10.74 -3.80 2.25
C LEU A 25 -12.24 -3.66 1.96
N LYS A 26 -13.11 -4.10 2.89
CA LYS A 26 -14.56 -3.85 2.79
C LYS A 26 -14.92 -2.38 2.94
N ILE A 27 -14.17 -1.65 3.77
CA ILE A 27 -14.39 -0.23 4.04
C ILE A 27 -13.73 0.63 2.95
N GLU A 28 -12.50 0.29 2.56
CA GLU A 28 -11.68 1.09 1.65
C GLU A 28 -11.59 0.50 0.23
N ASP A 29 -12.58 0.83 -0.61
CA ASP A 29 -12.68 0.32 -1.99
C ASP A 29 -11.65 0.92 -2.98
N LYS A 30 -11.08 2.07 -2.60
CA LYS A 30 -10.13 2.85 -3.42
C LYS A 30 -8.72 2.26 -3.49
N TYR A 31 -8.42 1.26 -2.65
CA TYR A 31 -7.12 0.61 -2.63
C TYR A 31 -7.12 -0.76 -3.28
N HIS A 32 -5.95 -1.10 -3.82
CA HIS A 32 -5.60 -2.45 -4.24
C HIS A 32 -4.30 -2.86 -3.56
N LEU A 33 -4.34 -3.86 -2.69
CA LEU A 33 -3.16 -4.33 -1.97
C LEU A 33 -2.42 -5.36 -2.83
N CYS A 34 -1.15 -5.10 -3.11
CA CYS A 34 -0.24 -6.00 -3.79
C CYS A 34 0.78 -6.54 -2.79
N PHE A 35 0.53 -7.74 -2.26
CA PHE A 35 1.50 -8.44 -1.43
C PHE A 35 2.59 -9.04 -2.30
N VAL A 36 3.84 -8.70 -2.05
CA VAL A 36 5.01 -9.27 -2.73
C VAL A 36 5.66 -10.27 -1.78
N ASN A 37 5.35 -11.55 -1.95
CA ASN A 37 5.97 -12.63 -1.20
C ASN A 37 7.38 -12.90 -1.76
N ASN A 38 8.43 -12.63 -0.99
CA ASN A 38 9.81 -12.79 -1.42
C ASN A 38 10.45 -14.05 -0.82
N ALA A 39 10.01 -15.22 -1.31
CA ALA A 39 10.50 -16.54 -0.92
C ALA A 39 10.36 -16.83 0.59
N SER A 40 9.18 -16.57 1.16
CA SER A 40 8.87 -17.01 2.52
C SER A 40 8.85 -18.54 2.62
N SER A 41 9.31 -19.06 3.74
CA SER A 41 9.37 -20.49 4.07
C SER A 41 8.38 -20.91 5.14
N ASP A 42 7.61 -19.96 5.66
CA ASP A 42 6.61 -20.10 6.72
C ASP A 42 5.18 -20.01 6.13
N GLU A 43 4.16 -19.85 6.98
CA GLU A 43 2.75 -19.80 6.52
C GLU A 43 2.33 -18.46 5.88
N THR A 44 3.27 -17.53 5.66
CA THR A 44 3.02 -16.22 5.03
C THR A 44 2.19 -16.36 3.75
N LEU A 45 2.64 -17.18 2.79
CA LEU A 45 1.97 -17.30 1.50
C LEU A 45 0.54 -17.89 1.63
N THR A 46 0.34 -18.80 2.58
CA THR A 46 -0.97 -19.40 2.87
C THR A 46 -1.93 -18.33 3.39
N LEU A 47 -1.49 -17.50 4.34
CA LEU A 47 -2.28 -16.41 4.90
C LEU A 47 -2.60 -15.34 3.85
N LEU A 48 -1.62 -14.95 3.03
CA LEU A 48 -1.84 -14.01 1.93
C LEU A 48 -2.91 -14.53 0.94
N LYS A 49 -2.85 -15.81 0.57
CA LYS A 49 -3.85 -16.44 -0.31
C LYS A 49 -5.25 -16.45 0.32
N LYS A 50 -5.36 -16.54 1.64
CA LYS A 50 -6.66 -16.42 2.33
C LYS A 50 -7.25 -15.03 2.13
N ILE A 51 -6.46 -13.98 2.37
CA ILE A 51 -6.86 -12.58 2.14
C ILE A 51 -7.28 -12.37 0.68
N GLN A 52 -6.51 -12.90 -0.27
CA GLN A 52 -6.83 -12.79 -1.71
C GLN A 52 -8.15 -13.48 -2.08
N ARG A 53 -8.41 -14.68 -1.56
CA ARG A 53 -9.66 -15.40 -1.85
C ARG A 53 -10.90 -14.65 -1.37
N GLU A 54 -10.78 -13.99 -0.22
CA GLU A 54 -11.87 -13.17 0.35
C GLU A 54 -12.04 -11.84 -0.40
N ASN A 55 -10.99 -11.33 -1.05
CA ASN A 55 -10.96 -9.99 -1.67
C ASN A 55 -10.32 -10.01 -3.10
N PRO A 56 -10.82 -10.81 -4.06
CA PRO A 56 -10.11 -11.08 -5.32
C PRO A 56 -9.95 -9.85 -6.23
N ASN A 57 -10.82 -8.85 -6.11
CA ASN A 57 -10.80 -7.62 -6.92
C ASN A 57 -10.01 -6.46 -6.29
N GLN A 58 -9.40 -6.69 -5.11
CA GLN A 58 -8.65 -5.69 -4.36
C GLN A 58 -7.30 -6.22 -3.87
N VAL A 59 -6.99 -7.48 -4.13
CA VAL A 59 -5.77 -8.12 -3.65
C VAL A 59 -5.06 -8.86 -4.77
N SER A 60 -3.76 -8.63 -4.87
CA SER A 60 -2.88 -9.41 -5.72
C SER A 60 -1.67 -9.89 -4.94
N ILE A 61 -1.16 -11.04 -5.35
CA ILE A 61 0.03 -11.64 -4.76
C ILE A 61 1.06 -11.85 -5.86
N VAL A 62 2.21 -11.20 -5.72
CA VAL A 62 3.39 -11.49 -6.54
C VAL A 62 4.29 -12.42 -5.76
N ASP A 63 4.32 -13.69 -6.15
CA ASP A 63 5.05 -14.74 -5.45
C ASP A 63 6.40 -15.02 -6.11
N ILE A 64 7.48 -14.60 -5.44
CA ILE A 64 8.85 -14.75 -5.90
C ILE A 64 9.44 -16.00 -5.23
N LYS A 65 9.73 -17.03 -6.05
CA LYS A 65 10.17 -18.35 -5.56
C LYS A 65 11.60 -18.40 -5.01
N LYS A 66 12.47 -17.50 -5.45
CA LYS A 66 13.87 -17.42 -5.00
C LYS A 66 14.10 -16.07 -4.34
N LYS A 67 14.72 -16.08 -3.16
CA LYS A 67 14.99 -14.86 -2.41
C LYS A 67 15.74 -13.86 -3.29
N ASN A 68 15.16 -12.68 -3.46
CA ASN A 68 15.75 -11.57 -4.19
C ASN A 68 15.97 -10.37 -3.27
N GLN A 69 16.73 -9.39 -3.75
CA GLN A 69 16.87 -8.11 -3.07
C GLN A 69 15.51 -7.41 -2.98
N ASN A 70 15.24 -6.71 -1.88
CA ASN A 70 13.94 -6.05 -1.62
C ASN A 70 13.53 -5.14 -2.79
N ILE A 71 14.48 -4.38 -3.35
CA ILE A 71 14.22 -3.50 -4.50
C ILE A 71 13.74 -4.26 -5.74
N ILE A 72 14.26 -5.46 -5.99
CA ILE A 72 13.86 -6.30 -7.13
C ILE A 72 12.44 -6.83 -6.89
N ALA A 73 12.13 -7.22 -5.66
CA ALA A 73 10.80 -7.66 -5.27
C ALA A 73 9.77 -6.52 -5.42
N ILE A 74 10.07 -5.34 -4.89
CA ILE A 74 9.22 -4.15 -5.02
C ILE A 74 8.99 -3.82 -6.50
N ARG A 75 10.04 -3.84 -7.34
CA ARG A 75 9.90 -3.63 -8.80
C ARG A 75 8.99 -4.65 -9.47
N ALA A 76 8.99 -5.91 -9.02
CA ALA A 76 8.08 -6.92 -9.54
C ALA A 76 6.62 -6.57 -9.19
N GLY A 77 6.35 -6.13 -7.95
CA GLY A 77 5.06 -5.60 -7.52
C GLY A 77 4.62 -4.38 -8.33
N THR A 78 5.53 -3.41 -8.52
CA THR A 78 5.26 -2.20 -9.33
C THR A 78 4.91 -2.56 -10.77
N ARG A 79 5.67 -3.47 -11.39
CA ARG A 79 5.40 -3.93 -12.76
C ARG A 79 4.06 -4.64 -12.87
N TYR A 80 3.72 -5.49 -11.90
CA TYR A 80 2.45 -6.19 -11.88
C TYR A 80 1.28 -5.20 -11.81
N LEU A 81 1.31 -4.29 -10.83
CA LEU A 81 0.28 -3.26 -10.64
C LEU A 81 0.15 -2.33 -11.85
N GLY A 82 1.26 -1.99 -12.52
CA GLY A 82 1.25 -1.15 -13.71
C GLY A 82 0.58 -1.78 -14.94
N ASN A 83 0.30 -3.09 -14.93
CA ASN A 83 -0.46 -3.75 -15.97
C ASN A 83 -1.97 -3.85 -15.66
N LEU A 84 -2.40 -3.43 -14.45
CA LEU A 84 -3.81 -3.44 -14.07
C LEU A 84 -4.47 -2.11 -14.50
N PRO A 85 -5.48 -2.14 -15.39
CA PRO A 85 -6.06 -0.92 -15.96
C PRO A 85 -6.78 -0.03 -14.95
N GLU A 86 -7.23 -0.60 -13.82
CA GLU A 86 -7.90 0.14 -12.75
C GLU A 86 -6.93 0.92 -11.86
N ILE A 87 -5.63 0.62 -11.91
CA ILE A 87 -4.60 1.23 -11.06
C ILE A 87 -4.02 2.48 -11.73
N ILE A 88 -4.14 3.63 -11.07
CA ILE A 88 -3.65 4.92 -11.58
C ILE A 88 -2.45 5.45 -10.80
N ASN A 89 -2.30 5.00 -9.55
CA ASN A 89 -1.22 5.38 -8.65
C ASN A 89 -0.67 4.13 -7.99
N ILE A 90 0.65 4.05 -7.83
CA ILE A 90 1.30 2.96 -7.09
C ILE A 90 2.10 3.55 -5.94
N GLY A 91 1.78 3.17 -4.72
CA GLY A 91 2.55 3.43 -3.51
C GLY A 91 3.29 2.18 -3.02
N PHE A 92 4.38 2.40 -2.30
CA PHE A 92 5.06 1.37 -1.51
C PHE A 92 5.17 1.85 -0.07
N LEU A 93 4.92 0.94 0.88
CA LEU A 93 5.02 1.21 2.30
C LEU A 93 6.24 0.47 2.88
N ASP A 94 7.27 1.21 3.27
CA ASP A 94 8.45 0.68 3.96
C ASP A 94 8.23 0.62 5.47
N ILE A 95 7.33 -0.26 5.90
CA ILE A 95 6.94 -0.46 7.30
C ILE A 95 6.65 -1.93 7.56
N GLU A 96 6.63 -2.30 8.83
CA GLU A 96 6.16 -3.60 9.27
C GLU A 96 4.70 -3.83 8.87
N LEU A 97 4.38 -5.07 8.49
CA LEU A 97 3.12 -5.42 7.86
C LEU A 97 1.91 -5.24 8.78
N ASP A 98 2.08 -5.47 10.08
CA ASP A 98 1.08 -5.26 11.14
C ASP A 98 0.72 -3.77 11.31
N LYS A 99 1.63 -2.87 10.95
CA LYS A 99 1.41 -1.40 10.98
C LYS A 99 0.87 -0.84 9.67
N ALA A 100 0.81 -1.66 8.61
CA ALA A 100 0.43 -1.21 7.27
C ALA A 100 -0.95 -0.55 7.22
N LEU A 101 -1.96 -1.20 7.77
CA LEU A 101 -3.34 -0.71 7.75
C LEU A 101 -3.50 0.62 8.51
N THR A 102 -2.93 0.69 9.72
CA THR A 102 -2.90 1.92 10.53
C THR A 102 -2.25 3.06 9.77
N LYS A 103 -1.15 2.78 9.06
CA LYS A 103 -0.45 3.80 8.29
C LYS A 103 -1.30 4.31 7.12
N ILE A 104 -1.97 3.41 6.41
CA ILE A 104 -2.85 3.78 5.28
C ILE A 104 -3.97 4.69 5.78
N ASN A 105 -4.65 4.33 6.86
CA ASN A 105 -5.69 5.15 7.47
C ASN A 105 -5.19 6.55 7.85
N LEU A 106 -4.02 6.64 8.51
CA LEU A 106 -3.44 7.92 8.90
C LEU A 106 -3.17 8.83 7.69
N LEU A 107 -2.72 8.27 6.57
CA LEU A 107 -2.44 9.04 5.36
C LEU A 107 -3.72 9.61 4.75
N GLU A 108 -4.83 8.88 4.83
CA GLU A 108 -6.11 9.40 4.42
C GLU A 108 -6.58 10.55 5.29
N GLU A 109 -6.43 10.43 6.61
CA GLU A 109 -6.81 11.48 7.55
C GLU A 109 -6.04 12.77 7.26
N ILE A 110 -4.73 12.65 7.03
CA ILE A 110 -3.88 13.79 6.65
C ILE A 110 -4.35 14.40 5.33
N GLN A 111 -4.65 13.59 4.30
CA GLN A 111 -5.14 14.10 3.01
C GLN A 111 -6.49 14.82 3.15
N LYS A 112 -7.41 14.31 3.98
CA LYS A 112 -8.72 14.94 4.25
C LYS A 112 -8.54 16.31 4.91
N LEU A 113 -7.59 16.44 5.85
CA LEU A 113 -7.27 17.71 6.49
C LEU A 113 -6.68 18.73 5.50
N GLU A 114 -5.76 18.32 4.62
CA GLU A 114 -5.19 19.21 3.60
C GLU A 114 -6.26 19.79 2.66
N ILE A 115 -7.25 18.98 2.24
CA ILE A 115 -8.35 19.45 1.38
C ILE A 115 -9.21 20.49 2.11
N GLN A 116 -9.53 20.23 3.38
CA GLN A 116 -10.32 21.18 4.18
C GLN A 116 -9.60 22.51 4.40
N ASP A 117 -8.27 22.50 4.60
CA ASP A 117 -7.49 23.73 4.75
C ASP A 117 -7.38 24.52 3.43
N ILE A 118 -7.27 23.83 2.29
CA ILE A 118 -7.26 24.46 0.96
C ILE A 118 -8.59 25.18 0.69
N ASP A 119 -9.71 24.58 1.09
CA ASP A 119 -11.04 25.19 0.92
C ASP A 119 -11.27 26.36 1.88
N ARG A 120 -10.58 26.41 3.04
CA ARG A 120 -10.77 27.46 4.05
C ARG A 120 -9.86 28.68 3.91
N ASP A 121 -8.61 28.55 3.43
CA ASP A 121 -7.63 29.64 3.52
C ASP A 121 -6.86 29.95 2.22
N ASN A 122 -7.10 31.13 1.65
CA ASN A 122 -6.26 31.72 0.61
C ASN A 122 -4.89 32.25 1.13
N PHE A 123 -4.65 32.25 2.45
CA PHE A 123 -3.48 32.84 3.12
C PHE A 123 -2.47 31.80 3.67
N GLY A 124 -2.89 30.55 3.93
CA GLY A 124 -2.06 29.47 4.49
C GLY A 124 -1.22 28.66 3.48
N ARG A 125 -1.23 29.06 2.20
CA ARG A 125 -0.78 28.25 1.06
C ARG A 125 0.71 27.86 1.04
N ASN A 126 1.60 28.60 1.69
CA ASN A 126 3.06 28.41 1.57
C ASN A 126 3.73 27.73 2.77
N PHE A 127 3.09 27.74 3.94
CA PHE A 127 3.68 27.21 5.17
C PHE A 127 3.41 25.72 5.33
N LEU A 128 2.13 25.30 5.18
CA LEU A 128 1.73 23.88 5.26
C LEU A 128 2.26 23.05 4.08
N LYS A 129 2.27 23.61 2.87
CA LYS A 129 2.87 22.96 1.69
C LYS A 129 4.36 22.64 1.86
N ARG A 130 5.15 23.46 2.55
CA ARG A 130 6.59 23.19 2.76
C ARG A 130 6.84 22.15 3.84
N SER A 131 6.04 22.15 4.91
CA SER A 131 6.24 21.24 6.05
C SER A 131 5.69 19.84 5.80
N ILE A 132 4.56 19.69 5.10
CA ILE A 132 3.92 18.38 4.89
C ILE A 132 4.36 17.72 3.58
N SER A 133 4.69 18.48 2.52
CA SER A 133 5.25 17.87 1.29
C SER A 133 6.59 17.17 1.51
N GLY A 134 7.34 17.53 2.56
CA GLY A 134 8.53 16.82 3.00
C GLY A 134 8.22 15.50 3.74
N ILE A 135 7.16 15.49 4.55
CA ILE A 135 6.76 14.32 5.37
C ILE A 135 6.05 13.27 4.50
N ILE A 136 5.16 13.68 3.59
CA ILE A 136 4.48 12.78 2.65
C ILE A 136 5.48 12.16 1.66
N LYS A 137 6.48 12.94 1.19
CA LYS A 137 7.57 12.42 0.34
C LYS A 137 8.44 11.37 1.03
N SER A 138 8.57 11.43 2.35
CA SER A 138 9.43 10.50 3.09
C SER A 138 8.81 9.12 3.29
N ILE A 139 7.50 8.93 3.06
CA ILE A 139 6.78 7.74 3.55
C ILE A 139 5.95 7.03 2.47
N LEU A 140 5.61 7.68 1.36
CA LEU A 140 5.14 7.00 0.15
C LEU A 140 5.82 7.58 -1.09
N LEU A 141 6.61 6.73 -1.75
CA LEU A 141 6.97 7.01 -3.13
C LEU A 141 5.81 6.59 -4.02
N PHE A 142 4.99 7.55 -4.43
CA PHE A 142 4.01 7.34 -5.48
C PHE A 142 4.73 7.36 -6.85
N ILE A 143 4.73 6.22 -7.53
CA ILE A 143 5.04 6.17 -8.95
C ILE A 143 3.71 6.37 -9.67
N ILE A 144 3.55 7.53 -10.33
CA ILE A 144 2.42 7.78 -11.23
C ILE A 144 2.74 7.04 -12.52
N ILE A 145 1.93 6.03 -12.85
CA ILE A 145 1.98 5.37 -14.15
C ILE A 145 0.86 6.01 -14.99
N LYS A 146 1.23 6.66 -16.10
CA LYS A 146 0.29 7.20 -17.08
C LYS A 146 -0.03 6.16 -18.14
#